data_AF-A0A2E6BSA4-F1
#
_entry.id   AF-A0A2E6BSA4-F1
#
_cell.length_a   1.000
_cell.length_b   1.000
_cell.length_c   1.000
_cell.angle_alpha   90.00
_cell.angle_beta   90.00
_cell.angle_gamma   90.00
#
_symmetry.space_group_name_H-M   'P 1'
#
loop_
_entity.id
_entity.type
_entity.pdbx_description
1 polymer ?
#
loop_
_entity_poly.entity_id
_entity_poly.type
_entity_poly.pdbx_seq_one_letter_code
_entity_poly.pdbx_strand_id
1 'polypeptide(L)'
;MNPKIAEIKDYIMPLRELLLLHPVYKQLRHLNDLNILMEQHVFAVWDFMALLKSLQFGLTSTNAPWMPIGNPKTRRLINEIVLEEESDIDIKGNPSSHYEMYLQAMQQSGANTEQVERFIGRLLSGYSHKELLKFNVERIKEYTLEFVNTTFEIIERKKLHEIASAFTFGREDLIPDMFRSIVSDLDKNFPGKLDAFRYYLDRHIELDEEVHTPLALQMIEQLCGDDENKWLEAKQVAAKCLKARIKLWDGIEGSIKNRKIEEAFL
;
A
#
# COMPACT_ATOMS: atom_id res chain seq x y z
N MET A 1 -9.94 11.51 20.56
CA MET A 1 -10.21 11.03 19.19
C MET A 1 -11.54 11.60 18.74
N ASN A 2 -11.61 12.20 17.55
CA ASN A 2 -12.86 12.74 16.99
C ASN A 2 -13.92 11.61 16.89
N PRO A 3 -15.18 11.81 17.32
CA PRO A 3 -16.20 10.76 17.31
C PRO A 3 -16.51 10.20 15.91
N LYS A 4 -16.38 11.01 14.85
CA LYS A 4 -16.56 10.56 13.46
C LYS A 4 -15.45 9.63 12.99
N ILE A 5 -14.21 9.86 13.47
CA ILE A 5 -13.09 8.93 13.24
C ILE A 5 -13.35 7.60 13.92
N ALA A 6 -13.86 7.63 15.17
CA ALA A 6 -14.25 6.43 15.89
C ALA A 6 -15.32 5.64 15.10
N GLU A 7 -16.35 6.34 14.61
CA GLU A 7 -17.41 5.73 13.78
C GLU A 7 -16.86 5.04 12.53
N ILE A 8 -15.90 5.65 11.82
CA ILE A 8 -15.25 5.03 10.67
C ILE A 8 -14.47 3.79 11.11
N LYS A 9 -13.65 3.88 12.17
CA LYS A 9 -12.85 2.76 12.68
C LYS A 9 -13.73 1.59 13.10
N ASP A 10 -14.83 1.84 13.79
CA ASP A 10 -15.79 0.80 14.20
C ASP A 10 -16.47 0.17 12.98
N TYR A 11 -16.85 0.97 11.98
CA TYR A 11 -17.50 0.50 10.76
C TYR A 11 -16.60 -0.43 9.92
N ILE A 12 -15.29 -0.15 9.88
CA ILE A 12 -14.32 -0.93 9.12
C ILE A 12 -13.66 -2.05 9.93
N MET A 13 -13.84 -2.09 11.24
CA MET A 13 -13.19 -3.06 12.13
C MET A 13 -13.36 -4.51 11.69
N PRO A 14 -14.55 -5.00 11.29
CA PRO A 14 -14.71 -6.38 10.86
C PRO A 14 -13.86 -6.71 9.61
N LEU A 15 -13.69 -5.75 8.70
CA LEU A 15 -12.84 -5.93 7.51
C LEU A 15 -11.35 -5.91 7.87
N ARG A 16 -10.97 -5.06 8.83
CA ARG A 16 -9.60 -5.00 9.35
C ARG A 16 -9.23 -6.33 10.00
N GLU A 17 -10.08 -6.90 10.85
CA GLU A 17 -9.85 -8.18 11.50
C GLU A 17 -9.66 -9.33 10.50
N LEU A 18 -10.45 -9.37 9.42
CA LEU A 18 -10.28 -10.36 8.34
C LEU A 18 -8.89 -10.28 7.69
N LEU A 19 -8.35 -9.08 7.50
CA LEU A 19 -7.02 -8.87 6.94
C LEU A 19 -5.91 -9.26 7.92
N LEU A 20 -6.04 -8.92 9.19
CA LEU A 20 -5.03 -9.22 10.20
C LEU A 20 -4.96 -10.72 10.52
N LEU A 21 -6.09 -11.43 10.42
CA LEU A 21 -6.19 -12.88 10.64
C LEU A 21 -6.18 -13.68 9.34
N HIS A 22 -5.80 -13.07 8.21
CA HIS A 22 -5.93 -13.69 6.91
C HIS A 22 -5.13 -15.01 6.81
N PRO A 23 -5.69 -16.09 6.23
CA PRO A 23 -5.02 -17.40 6.16
C PRO A 23 -3.70 -17.42 5.37
N VAL A 24 -3.47 -16.42 4.50
CA VAL A 24 -2.26 -16.33 3.68
C VAL A 24 -0.98 -16.36 4.50
N TYR A 25 -0.95 -15.70 5.67
CA TYR A 25 0.28 -15.60 6.49
C TYR A 25 0.77 -16.98 6.92
N LYS A 26 -0.14 -17.88 7.31
CA LYS A 26 0.17 -19.26 7.71
C LYS A 26 0.62 -20.15 6.54
N GLN A 27 0.41 -19.70 5.31
CA GLN A 27 0.79 -20.42 4.09
C GLN A 27 2.18 -20.05 3.57
N LEU A 28 2.77 -18.95 4.03
CA LEU A 28 4.10 -18.48 3.65
C LEU A 28 5.20 -19.34 4.32
N ARG A 29 5.31 -20.60 3.88
CA ARG A 29 6.24 -21.59 4.45
C ARG A 29 7.48 -21.84 3.59
N HIS A 30 7.39 -21.51 2.30
CA HIS A 30 8.49 -21.67 1.34
C HIS A 30 8.74 -20.37 0.58
N LEU A 31 9.96 -20.19 0.06
CA LEU A 31 10.31 -18.98 -0.70
C LEU A 31 9.39 -18.79 -1.91
N ASN A 32 8.98 -19.87 -2.58
CA ASN A 32 8.03 -19.79 -3.69
C ASN A 32 6.66 -19.24 -3.26
N ASP A 33 6.21 -19.50 -2.03
CA ASP A 33 4.96 -18.93 -1.51
C ASP A 33 5.10 -17.42 -1.31
N LEU A 34 6.24 -17.01 -0.75
CA LEU A 34 6.58 -15.60 -0.56
C LEU A 34 6.73 -14.88 -1.90
N ASN A 35 7.38 -15.50 -2.88
CA ASN A 35 7.59 -14.92 -4.19
C ASN A 35 6.25 -14.62 -4.88
N ILE A 36 5.27 -15.54 -4.81
CA ILE A 36 3.91 -15.27 -5.31
C ILE A 36 3.30 -14.05 -4.62
N LEU A 37 3.41 -13.94 -3.29
CA LEU A 37 2.92 -12.76 -2.58
C LEU A 37 3.63 -11.50 -3.08
N MET A 38 4.96 -11.52 -3.20
CA MET A 38 5.73 -10.34 -3.55
C MET A 38 5.48 -9.88 -4.99
N GLU A 39 5.39 -10.80 -5.95
CA GLU A 39 5.11 -10.55 -7.37
C GLU A 39 3.76 -9.85 -7.60
N GLN A 40 2.81 -10.02 -6.69
CA GLN A 40 1.50 -9.37 -6.77
C GLN A 40 1.44 -8.12 -5.88
N HIS A 41 2.00 -8.18 -4.67
CA HIS A 41 1.98 -7.09 -3.72
C HIS A 41 2.83 -5.89 -4.16
N VAL A 42 3.85 -6.08 -5.02
CA VAL A 42 4.65 -4.99 -5.57
C VAL A 42 3.82 -3.92 -6.29
N PHE A 43 2.68 -4.29 -6.88
CA PHE A 43 1.76 -3.33 -7.49
C PHE A 43 1.01 -2.49 -6.44
N ALA A 44 0.77 -3.03 -5.24
CA ALA A 44 0.22 -2.27 -4.12
C ALA A 44 1.27 -1.34 -3.48
N VAL A 45 2.56 -1.71 -3.51
CA VAL A 45 3.66 -0.81 -3.12
C VAL A 45 3.74 0.37 -4.11
N TRP A 46 3.61 0.09 -5.41
CA TRP A 46 3.58 1.14 -6.43
C TRP A 46 2.31 2.03 -6.35
N ASP A 47 1.11 1.46 -6.18
CA ASP A 47 -0.14 2.23 -6.16
C ASP A 47 -0.26 3.14 -4.92
N PHE A 48 0.41 2.78 -3.83
CA PHE A 48 0.55 3.61 -2.64
C PHE A 48 1.19 4.96 -2.99
N MET A 49 2.25 4.96 -3.80
CA MET A 49 2.88 6.19 -4.27
C MET A 49 1.91 7.06 -5.09
N ALA A 50 0.97 6.46 -5.83
CA ALA A 50 -0.04 7.23 -6.55
C ALA A 50 -1.00 7.97 -5.60
N LEU A 51 -1.41 7.34 -4.48
CA LEU A 51 -2.18 8.00 -3.43
C LEU A 51 -1.38 9.13 -2.78
N LEU A 52 -0.15 8.83 -2.37
CA LEU A 52 0.73 9.80 -1.71
C LEU A 52 1.01 11.01 -2.59
N LYS A 53 1.34 10.82 -3.86
CA LYS A 53 1.55 11.91 -4.83
C LYS A 53 0.28 12.70 -5.11
N SER A 54 -0.88 12.05 -5.13
CA SER A 54 -2.17 12.75 -5.27
C SER A 54 -2.47 13.65 -4.07
N LEU A 55 -2.15 13.18 -2.86
CA LEU A 55 -2.23 14.00 -1.64
C LEU A 55 -1.19 15.11 -1.65
N GLN A 56 0.06 14.84 -2.04
CA GLN A 56 1.11 15.84 -2.16
C GLN A 56 0.71 16.96 -3.12
N PHE A 57 0.16 16.61 -4.29
CA PHE A 57 -0.31 17.59 -5.27
C PHE A 57 -1.48 18.44 -4.74
N GLY A 58 -2.39 17.84 -3.99
CA GLY A 58 -3.59 18.52 -3.48
C GLY A 58 -3.41 19.29 -2.17
N LEU A 59 -2.42 18.90 -1.35
CA LEU A 59 -2.26 19.39 0.02
C LEU A 59 -0.93 20.13 0.22
N THR A 60 -0.02 20.11 -0.75
CA THR A 60 1.28 20.79 -0.69
C THR A 60 1.54 21.60 -1.96
N SER A 61 2.66 22.32 -2.00
CA SER A 61 3.05 23.10 -3.18
C SER A 61 4.10 22.34 -3.98
N THR A 62 3.76 21.98 -5.22
CA THR A 62 4.68 21.32 -6.17
C THR A 62 4.93 22.14 -7.43
N ASN A 63 4.38 23.36 -7.51
CA ASN A 63 4.41 24.21 -8.71
C ASN A 63 5.36 25.41 -8.53
N ALA A 64 5.83 25.96 -9.65
CA ALA A 64 6.52 27.25 -9.71
C ALA A 64 5.60 28.32 -10.35
N PRO A 65 5.37 29.48 -9.72
CA PRO A 65 5.96 29.93 -8.46
C PRO A 65 5.39 29.20 -7.24
N TRP A 66 6.22 29.06 -6.19
CA TRP A 66 5.85 28.39 -4.95
C TRP A 66 4.90 29.25 -4.10
N MET A 67 3.87 28.61 -3.53
CA MET A 67 2.94 29.21 -2.57
C MET A 67 2.46 28.16 -1.55
N PRO A 68 2.25 28.51 -0.27
CA PRO A 68 1.73 27.59 0.73
C PRO A 68 0.29 27.16 0.40
N ILE A 69 0.00 25.84 0.44
CA ILE A 69 -1.35 25.28 0.25
C ILE A 69 -1.88 24.72 1.57
N GLY A 70 -3.12 25.03 1.92
CA GLY A 70 -3.82 24.38 3.04
C GLY A 70 -3.12 24.47 4.40
N ASN A 71 -3.38 23.48 5.25
CA ASN A 71 -2.92 23.45 6.64
C ASN A 71 -1.41 23.13 6.74
N PRO A 72 -0.61 23.89 7.51
CA PRO A 72 0.83 23.62 7.67
C PRO A 72 1.15 22.26 8.29
N LYS A 73 0.29 21.71 9.18
CA LYS A 73 0.49 20.38 9.78
C LYS A 73 0.32 19.27 8.74
N THR A 74 -0.73 19.34 7.93
CA THR A 74 -0.95 18.39 6.82
C THR A 74 0.17 18.47 5.79
N ARG A 75 0.62 19.68 5.45
CA ARG A 75 1.78 19.86 4.55
C ARG A 75 3.03 19.19 5.08
N ARG A 76 3.31 19.39 6.37
CA ARG A 76 4.45 18.78 7.04
C ARG A 76 4.37 17.25 6.99
N LEU A 77 3.24 16.68 7.42
CA LEU A 77 2.98 15.24 7.37
C LEU A 77 3.24 14.66 5.99
N ILE A 78 2.60 15.21 4.95
CA ILE A 78 2.72 14.67 3.60
C ILE A 78 4.16 14.78 3.08
N ASN A 79 4.88 15.85 3.40
CA ASN A 79 6.29 15.96 3.01
C ASN A 79 7.22 15.04 3.80
N GLU A 80 6.92 14.76 5.08
CA GLU A 80 7.66 13.78 5.90
C GLU A 80 7.47 12.37 5.34
N ILE A 81 6.22 11.96 5.07
CA ILE A 81 5.93 10.66 4.44
C ILE A 81 6.56 10.57 3.04
N VAL A 82 6.55 11.65 2.25
CA VAL A 82 7.22 11.66 0.93
C VAL A 82 8.74 11.47 1.08
N LEU A 83 9.38 12.10 2.07
CA LEU A 83 10.81 11.92 2.31
C LEU A 83 11.14 10.45 2.56
N GLU A 84 10.35 9.78 3.40
CA GLU A 84 10.52 8.37 3.73
C GLU A 84 10.20 7.47 2.52
N GLU A 85 9.05 7.63 1.90
CA GLU A 85 8.61 6.70 0.86
C GLU A 85 9.39 6.84 -0.46
N GLU A 86 9.83 8.04 -0.81
CA GLU A 86 10.55 8.32 -2.07
C GLU A 86 12.08 8.29 -1.93
N SER A 87 12.60 8.44 -0.70
CA SER A 87 14.03 8.71 -0.49
C SER A 87 14.55 8.39 0.92
N ASP A 88 14.01 7.35 1.56
CA ASP A 88 14.57 6.82 2.81
C ASP A 88 15.96 6.19 2.60
N ILE A 89 16.49 5.56 3.63
CA ILE A 89 17.80 4.93 3.67
C ILE A 89 17.64 3.41 3.62
N ASP A 90 18.32 2.77 2.67
CA ASP A 90 18.35 1.32 2.55
C ASP A 90 19.21 0.66 3.65
N ILE A 91 19.17 -0.68 3.73
CA ILE A 91 19.96 -1.47 4.69
C ILE A 91 21.49 -1.26 4.57
N LYS A 92 21.97 -0.67 3.46
CA LYS A 92 23.38 -0.36 3.21
C LYS A 92 23.72 1.10 3.51
N GLY A 93 22.77 1.91 3.98
CA GLY A 93 22.97 3.32 4.29
C GLY A 93 22.87 4.26 3.09
N ASN A 94 22.33 3.83 1.95
CA ASN A 94 22.19 4.66 0.75
C ASN A 94 20.75 5.16 0.59
N PRO A 95 20.52 6.35 0.00
CA PRO A 95 19.18 6.80 -0.37
C PRO A 95 18.48 5.83 -1.32
N SER A 96 17.24 5.46 -1.00
CA SER A 96 16.38 4.60 -1.81
C SER A 96 14.91 4.82 -1.46
N SER A 97 14.04 4.71 -2.45
CA SER A 97 12.59 4.66 -2.20
C SER A 97 12.17 3.31 -1.60
N HIS A 98 11.06 3.30 -0.86
CA HIS A 98 10.45 2.06 -0.37
C HIS A 98 10.09 1.09 -1.51
N TYR A 99 9.72 1.61 -2.69
CA TYR A 99 9.49 0.80 -3.89
C TYR A 99 10.77 0.08 -4.36
N GLU A 100 11.90 0.79 -4.42
CA GLU A 100 13.19 0.20 -4.79
C GLU A 100 13.67 -0.82 -3.74
N MET A 101 13.51 -0.51 -2.45
CA MET A 101 13.81 -1.47 -1.37
C MET A 101 12.98 -2.74 -1.50
N TYR A 102 11.70 -2.63 -1.88
CA TYR A 102 10.85 -3.78 -2.12
C TYR A 102 11.32 -4.62 -3.32
N LEU A 103 11.74 -3.98 -4.41
CA LEU A 103 12.32 -4.69 -5.56
C LEU A 103 13.64 -5.39 -5.20
N GLN A 104 14.50 -4.75 -4.39
CA GLN A 104 15.71 -5.41 -3.87
C GLN A 104 15.37 -6.63 -3.02
N ALA A 105 14.33 -6.54 -2.18
CA ALA A 105 13.83 -7.66 -1.41
C ALA A 105 13.30 -8.80 -2.31
N MET A 106 12.58 -8.47 -3.40
CA MET A 106 12.13 -9.44 -4.40
C MET A 106 13.31 -10.17 -5.05
N GLN A 107 14.34 -9.43 -5.44
CA GLN A 107 15.55 -10.00 -6.04
C GLN A 107 16.28 -10.92 -5.04
N GLN A 108 16.36 -10.53 -3.77
CA GLN A 108 16.95 -11.37 -2.71
C GLN A 108 16.17 -12.67 -2.50
N SER A 109 14.84 -12.64 -2.55
CA SER A 109 13.99 -13.82 -2.37
C SER A 109 13.90 -14.71 -3.63
N GLY A 110 14.35 -14.20 -4.78
CA GLY A 110 14.23 -14.84 -6.09
C GLY A 110 12.85 -14.70 -6.73
N ALA A 111 12.05 -13.71 -6.31
CA ALA A 111 10.78 -13.37 -6.93
C ALA A 111 10.99 -12.77 -8.33
N ASN A 112 10.07 -13.03 -9.26
CA ASN A 112 10.17 -12.52 -10.62
C ASN A 112 9.75 -11.03 -10.68
N THR A 113 10.70 -10.14 -10.97
CA THR A 113 10.44 -8.69 -11.10
C THR A 113 10.08 -8.26 -12.53
N GLU A 114 10.23 -9.13 -13.54
CA GLU A 114 10.10 -8.71 -14.94
C GLU A 114 8.73 -8.11 -15.28
N GLN A 115 7.65 -8.65 -14.69
CA GLN A 115 6.30 -8.15 -14.95
C GLN A 115 6.14 -6.70 -14.50
N VAL A 116 6.58 -6.37 -13.29
CA VAL A 116 6.45 -5.02 -12.74
C VAL A 116 7.48 -4.09 -13.40
N GLU A 117 8.69 -4.56 -13.69
CA GLU A 117 9.71 -3.77 -14.39
C GLU A 117 9.26 -3.37 -15.79
N ARG A 118 8.63 -4.28 -16.55
CA ARG A 118 8.03 -3.93 -17.85
C ARG A 118 6.88 -2.93 -17.70
N PHE A 119 6.03 -3.10 -16.69
CA PHE A 119 4.94 -2.16 -16.43
C PHE A 119 5.48 -0.73 -16.15
N ILE A 120 6.43 -0.60 -15.22
CA ILE A 120 7.07 0.69 -14.90
C ILE A 120 7.86 1.24 -16.09
N GLY A 121 8.58 0.39 -16.83
CA GLY A 121 9.31 0.80 -18.02
C GLY A 121 8.42 1.44 -19.09
N ARG A 122 7.17 0.95 -19.24
CA ARG A 122 6.17 1.59 -20.11
C ARG A 122 5.71 2.94 -19.55
N LEU A 123 5.44 3.05 -18.27
CA LEU A 123 5.08 4.34 -17.67
C LEU A 123 6.19 5.37 -17.87
N LEU A 124 7.45 4.99 -17.66
CA LEU A 124 8.62 5.84 -17.91
C LEU A 124 8.78 6.22 -19.38
N SER A 125 8.33 5.36 -20.30
CA SER A 125 8.29 5.64 -21.74
C SER A 125 7.11 6.53 -22.17
N GLY A 126 6.30 7.02 -21.21
CA GLY A 126 5.19 7.94 -21.47
C GLY A 126 3.85 7.28 -21.78
N TYR A 127 3.74 5.95 -21.66
CA TYR A 127 2.44 5.27 -21.82
C TYR A 127 1.50 5.63 -20.67
N SER A 128 0.22 5.79 -20.99
CA SER A 128 -0.81 6.11 -19.99
C SER A 128 -1.07 4.92 -19.06
N HIS A 129 -0.96 5.12 -17.74
CA HIS A 129 -1.35 4.10 -16.75
C HIS A 129 -2.79 3.60 -16.99
N LYS A 130 -3.70 4.50 -17.37
CA LYS A 130 -5.10 4.16 -17.66
C LYS A 130 -5.23 3.16 -18.80
N GLU A 131 -4.43 3.32 -19.86
CA GLU A 131 -4.42 2.40 -20.99
C GLU A 131 -3.76 1.08 -20.63
N LEU A 132 -2.60 1.13 -19.93
CA LEU A 132 -1.89 -0.07 -19.50
C LEU A 132 -2.74 -0.98 -18.61
N LEU A 133 -3.47 -0.39 -17.65
CA LEU A 133 -4.37 -1.11 -16.76
C LEU A 133 -5.64 -1.59 -17.48
N LYS A 134 -6.28 -0.73 -18.29
CA LYS A 134 -7.50 -1.09 -19.03
C LYS A 134 -7.30 -2.25 -20.00
N PHE A 135 -6.19 -2.26 -20.73
CA PHE A 135 -5.86 -3.33 -21.69
C PHE A 135 -5.05 -4.46 -21.06
N ASN A 136 -4.71 -4.35 -19.78
CA ASN A 136 -3.90 -5.29 -19.01
C ASN A 136 -2.68 -5.80 -19.80
N VAL A 137 -1.89 -4.87 -20.34
CA VAL A 137 -0.80 -5.16 -21.30
C VAL A 137 0.25 -6.12 -20.72
N GLU A 138 0.48 -6.05 -19.41
CA GLU A 138 1.44 -6.90 -18.70
C GLU A 138 0.82 -8.17 -18.09
N ARG A 139 -0.46 -8.46 -18.37
CA ARG A 139 -1.18 -9.64 -17.88
C ARG A 139 -1.13 -9.76 -16.35
N ILE A 140 -1.30 -8.63 -15.66
CA ILE A 140 -1.45 -8.57 -14.21
C ILE A 140 -2.64 -9.44 -13.80
N LYS A 141 -2.50 -10.17 -12.68
CA LYS A 141 -3.59 -11.02 -12.16
C LYS A 141 -4.83 -10.18 -11.87
N GLU A 142 -6.01 -10.73 -12.11
CA GLU A 142 -7.27 -10.00 -12.03
C GLU A 142 -7.50 -9.37 -10.65
N TYR A 143 -7.20 -10.09 -9.56
CA TYR A 143 -7.33 -9.57 -8.20
C TYR A 143 -6.38 -8.40 -7.91
N THR A 144 -5.17 -8.42 -8.48
CA THR A 144 -4.19 -7.33 -8.37
C THR A 144 -4.63 -6.12 -9.20
N LEU A 145 -5.13 -6.38 -10.42
CA LEU A 145 -5.66 -5.34 -11.28
C LEU A 145 -6.90 -4.65 -10.68
N GLU A 146 -7.80 -5.40 -10.04
CA GLU A 146 -8.97 -4.84 -9.33
C GLU A 146 -8.53 -3.93 -8.17
N PHE A 147 -7.53 -4.34 -7.41
CA PHE A 147 -6.97 -3.55 -6.31
C PHE A 147 -6.41 -2.21 -6.81
N VAL A 148 -5.54 -2.26 -7.82
CA VAL A 148 -4.92 -1.06 -8.41
C VAL A 148 -5.98 -0.15 -9.05
N ASN A 149 -6.92 -0.71 -9.80
CA ASN A 149 -8.01 0.07 -10.41
C ASN A 149 -8.88 0.75 -9.34
N THR A 150 -9.15 0.09 -8.21
CA THR A 150 -9.87 0.71 -7.09
C THR A 150 -9.18 1.97 -6.61
N THR A 151 -7.84 1.95 -6.49
CA THR A 151 -7.04 3.11 -6.10
C THR A 151 -7.15 4.25 -7.12
N PHE A 152 -6.94 3.96 -8.41
CA PHE A 152 -7.04 4.98 -9.45
C PHE A 152 -8.45 5.53 -9.65
N GLU A 153 -9.50 4.72 -9.46
CA GLU A 153 -10.88 5.20 -9.45
C GLU A 153 -11.15 6.23 -8.34
N ILE A 154 -10.54 6.04 -7.16
CA ILE A 154 -10.65 7.01 -6.05
C ILE A 154 -9.90 8.30 -6.40
N ILE A 155 -8.69 8.18 -6.96
CA ILE A 155 -7.88 9.33 -7.39
C ILE A 155 -8.59 10.13 -8.50
N GLU A 156 -9.20 9.45 -9.48
CA GLU A 156 -9.90 10.07 -10.62
C GLU A 156 -11.09 10.93 -10.19
N ARG A 157 -11.69 10.67 -9.01
CA ARG A 157 -12.78 11.50 -8.44
C ARG A 157 -12.30 12.85 -7.92
N LYS A 158 -10.99 13.04 -7.74
CA LYS A 158 -10.36 14.32 -7.32
C LYS A 158 -10.88 14.89 -6.00
N LYS A 159 -11.36 14.03 -5.10
CA LYS A 159 -11.86 14.42 -3.78
C LYS A 159 -10.82 14.08 -2.72
N LEU A 160 -10.19 15.11 -2.15
CA LEU A 160 -9.06 14.93 -1.23
C LEU A 160 -9.43 14.15 0.04
N HIS A 161 -10.64 14.29 0.57
CA HIS A 161 -11.11 13.49 1.71
C HIS A 161 -11.28 12.01 1.37
N GLU A 162 -11.69 11.67 0.14
CA GLU A 162 -11.74 10.27 -0.33
C GLU A 162 -10.32 9.69 -0.46
N ILE A 163 -9.41 10.41 -1.12
CA ILE A 163 -8.01 9.97 -1.30
C ILE A 163 -7.31 9.83 0.05
N ALA A 164 -7.49 10.81 0.95
CA ALA A 164 -6.94 10.77 2.30
C ALA A 164 -7.49 9.58 3.08
N SER A 165 -8.77 9.24 2.92
CA SER A 165 -9.39 8.08 3.58
C SER A 165 -8.82 6.76 3.06
N ALA A 166 -8.58 6.65 1.75
CA ALA A 166 -7.94 5.49 1.15
C ALA A 166 -6.51 5.31 1.65
N PHE A 167 -5.75 6.41 1.72
CA PHE A 167 -4.40 6.46 2.28
C PHE A 167 -4.39 6.07 3.76
N THR A 168 -5.17 6.76 4.59
CA THR A 168 -5.15 6.62 6.05
C THR A 168 -5.64 5.23 6.49
N PHE A 169 -6.87 4.86 6.15
CA PHE A 169 -7.48 3.63 6.68
C PHE A 169 -7.17 2.40 5.84
N GLY A 170 -6.84 2.58 4.55
CA GLY A 170 -6.57 1.48 3.63
C GLY A 170 -5.10 1.11 3.51
N ARG A 171 -4.18 1.95 4.01
CA ARG A 171 -2.73 1.79 3.92
C ARG A 171 -2.10 2.07 5.29
N GLU A 172 -1.88 3.34 5.59
CA GLU A 172 -1.14 3.87 6.75
C GLU A 172 -1.50 3.20 8.10
N ASP A 173 -2.77 3.26 8.51
CA ASP A 173 -3.23 2.71 9.79
C ASP A 173 -3.22 1.17 9.80
N LEU A 174 -3.17 0.49 8.64
CA LEU A 174 -3.31 -0.97 8.51
C LEU A 174 -1.97 -1.70 8.33
N ILE A 175 -1.07 -1.14 7.53
CA ILE A 175 0.14 -1.79 7.04
C ILE A 175 1.05 -2.27 8.19
N PRO A 176 1.32 -1.48 9.26
CA PRO A 176 2.18 -1.93 10.35
C PRO A 176 1.70 -3.24 11.00
N ASP A 177 0.43 -3.31 11.42
CA ASP A 177 -0.15 -4.51 12.02
C ASP A 177 -0.14 -5.71 11.04
N MET A 178 -0.44 -5.45 9.77
CA MET A 178 -0.41 -6.47 8.72
C MET A 178 1.01 -7.03 8.52
N PHE A 179 2.03 -6.17 8.56
CA PHE A 179 3.43 -6.57 8.43
C PHE A 179 3.94 -7.29 9.67
N ARG A 180 3.51 -6.92 10.88
CA ARG A 180 3.81 -7.69 12.11
C ARG A 180 3.36 -9.16 11.98
N SER A 181 2.19 -9.41 11.36
CA SER A 181 1.71 -10.77 11.07
C SER A 181 2.62 -11.54 10.11
N ILE A 182 3.32 -10.87 9.19
CA ILE A 182 4.29 -11.48 8.26
C ILE A 182 5.64 -11.72 8.95
N VAL A 183 6.15 -10.72 9.70
CA VAL A 183 7.47 -10.78 10.37
C VAL A 183 7.55 -11.92 11.40
N SER A 184 6.48 -12.19 12.16
CA SER A 184 6.52 -13.19 13.24
C SER A 184 6.86 -14.62 12.78
N ASP A 185 6.65 -14.89 11.49
CA ASP A 185 6.90 -16.19 10.85
C ASP A 185 8.10 -16.17 9.90
N LEU A 186 8.53 -14.99 9.42
CA LEU A 186 9.69 -14.82 8.52
C LEU A 186 10.98 -15.38 9.14
N ASP A 187 11.31 -14.98 10.37
CA ASP A 187 12.54 -15.39 11.05
C ASP A 187 12.61 -16.89 11.32
N LYS A 188 11.45 -17.50 11.57
CA LYS A 188 11.35 -18.94 11.82
C LYS A 188 11.49 -19.74 10.53
N ASN A 189 10.89 -19.27 9.45
CA ASN A 189 10.81 -20.02 8.20
C ASN A 189 12.01 -19.77 7.27
N PHE A 190 12.68 -18.62 7.37
CA PHE A 190 13.69 -18.17 6.40
C PHE A 190 14.93 -17.48 7.03
N PRO A 191 15.62 -18.12 8.00
CA PRO A 191 16.73 -17.48 8.72
C PRO A 191 17.85 -17.03 7.78
N GLY A 192 18.19 -15.74 7.83
CA GLY A 192 19.30 -15.11 7.09
C GLY A 192 19.14 -15.04 5.56
N LYS A 193 17.93 -15.27 5.04
CA LYS A 193 17.66 -15.25 3.58
C LYS A 193 16.92 -14.01 3.10
N LEU A 194 16.33 -13.23 4.01
CA LEU A 194 15.35 -12.19 3.69
C LEU A 194 15.63 -10.88 4.44
N ASP A 195 16.90 -10.58 4.72
CA ASP A 195 17.29 -9.39 5.49
C ASP A 195 16.80 -8.08 4.86
N ALA A 196 16.78 -7.97 3.52
CA ALA A 196 16.27 -6.78 2.83
C ALA A 196 14.75 -6.67 2.96
N PHE A 197 14.04 -7.79 2.89
CA PHE A 197 12.59 -7.80 3.08
C PHE A 197 12.23 -7.48 4.53
N ARG A 198 12.94 -8.08 5.50
CA ARG A 198 12.78 -7.79 6.91
C ARG A 198 13.02 -6.30 7.18
N TYR A 199 14.11 -5.75 6.68
CA TYR A 199 14.41 -4.31 6.81
C TYR A 199 13.26 -3.46 6.28
N TYR A 200 12.76 -3.75 5.07
CA TYR A 200 11.60 -3.05 4.50
C TYR A 200 10.37 -3.11 5.43
N LEU A 201 10.03 -4.28 5.97
CA LEU A 201 8.89 -4.44 6.89
C LEU A 201 9.11 -3.69 8.21
N ASP A 202 10.30 -3.80 8.80
CA ASP A 202 10.65 -3.15 10.06
C ASP A 202 10.58 -1.62 9.91
N ARG A 203 11.01 -1.04 8.77
CA ARG A 203 10.86 0.40 8.49
C ARG A 203 9.40 0.86 8.56
N HIS A 204 8.46 0.11 7.98
CA HIS A 204 7.03 0.45 8.02
C HIS A 204 6.40 0.19 9.40
N ILE A 205 6.97 -0.70 10.22
CA ILE A 205 6.48 -0.95 11.57
C ILE A 205 6.98 0.14 12.54
N GLU A 206 8.24 0.56 12.42
CA GLU A 206 8.87 1.52 13.33
C GLU A 206 8.49 2.99 13.04
N LEU A 207 8.30 3.35 11.77
CA LEU A 207 8.07 4.74 11.37
C LEU A 207 6.61 5.22 11.57
N ASP A 208 5.62 4.35 11.32
CA ASP A 208 4.23 4.81 11.11
C ASP A 208 3.36 4.92 12.38
N GLU A 209 3.63 4.12 13.41
CA GLU A 209 2.66 3.94 14.50
C GLU A 209 2.57 5.15 15.44
N GLU A 210 3.69 5.82 15.75
CA GLU A 210 3.69 6.90 16.74
C GLU A 210 3.47 8.31 16.15
N VAL A 211 3.86 8.53 14.90
CA VAL A 211 3.88 9.88 14.30
C VAL A 211 2.85 10.01 13.18
N HIS A 212 2.88 9.14 12.18
CA HIS A 212 2.10 9.32 10.97
C HIS A 212 0.62 8.97 11.15
N THR A 213 0.30 7.85 11.80
CA THR A 213 -1.10 7.45 11.99
C THR A 213 -1.94 8.54 12.69
N PRO A 214 -1.53 9.14 13.84
CA PRO A 214 -2.27 10.23 14.45
C PRO A 214 -2.44 11.46 13.55
N LEU A 215 -1.42 11.79 12.75
CA LEU A 215 -1.45 12.94 11.85
C LEU A 215 -2.32 12.67 10.61
N ALA A 216 -2.35 11.45 10.11
CA ALA A 216 -3.23 11.02 9.02
C ALA A 216 -4.71 11.09 9.44
N LEU A 217 -5.03 10.70 10.67
CA LEU A 217 -6.38 10.87 11.23
C LEU A 217 -6.76 12.35 11.39
N GLN A 218 -5.83 13.21 11.81
CA GLN A 218 -6.05 14.66 11.86
C GLN A 218 -6.26 15.24 10.45
N MET A 219 -5.59 14.73 9.42
CA MET A 219 -5.80 15.14 8.04
C MET A 219 -7.22 14.80 7.57
N ILE A 220 -7.76 13.63 7.90
CA ILE A 220 -9.17 13.29 7.61
C ILE A 220 -10.12 14.28 8.28
N GLU A 221 -9.92 14.54 9.57
CA GLU A 221 -10.75 15.47 10.34
C GLU A 221 -10.76 16.86 9.70
N GLN A 222 -9.61 17.37 9.28
CA GLN A 222 -9.50 18.67 8.63
C GLN A 222 -10.15 18.70 7.24
N LEU A 223 -9.99 17.65 6.43
CA LEU A 223 -10.54 17.60 5.08
C LEU A 223 -12.06 17.45 5.05
N CYS A 224 -12.60 16.70 6.02
CA CYS A 224 -14.04 16.52 6.17
C CYS A 224 -14.70 17.74 6.84
N GLY A 225 -14.07 18.31 7.89
CA GLY A 225 -14.65 19.43 8.64
C GLY A 225 -16.04 19.10 9.19
N ASP A 226 -16.99 20.02 9.04
CA ASP A 226 -18.40 19.84 9.45
C ASP A 226 -19.28 19.24 8.34
N ASP A 227 -18.71 18.80 7.21
CA ASP A 227 -19.46 18.28 6.07
C ASP A 227 -19.75 16.78 6.26
N GLU A 228 -20.99 16.47 6.64
CA GLU A 228 -21.48 15.10 6.85
C GLU A 228 -21.38 14.22 5.60
N ASN A 229 -21.49 14.80 4.39
CA ASN A 229 -21.34 14.01 3.17
C ASN A 229 -19.89 13.57 2.98
N LYS A 230 -18.91 14.43 3.29
CA LYS A 230 -17.49 14.06 3.21
C LYS A 230 -17.14 12.95 4.19
N TRP A 231 -17.69 13.00 5.41
CA TRP A 231 -17.53 11.94 6.40
C TRP A 231 -18.13 10.61 5.92
N LEU A 232 -19.33 10.64 5.32
CA LEU A 232 -19.96 9.46 4.74
C LEU A 232 -19.14 8.89 3.58
N GLU A 233 -18.65 9.74 2.68
CA GLU A 233 -17.79 9.35 1.55
C GLU A 233 -16.46 8.75 2.03
N ALA A 234 -15.81 9.36 3.02
CA ALA A 234 -14.60 8.80 3.64
C ALA A 234 -14.87 7.42 4.23
N LYS A 235 -15.94 7.26 5.02
CA LYS A 235 -16.34 5.94 5.58
C LYS A 235 -16.52 4.87 4.50
N GLN A 236 -17.19 5.23 3.40
CA GLN A 236 -17.41 4.31 2.27
C GLN A 236 -16.11 3.95 1.56
N VAL A 237 -15.22 4.93 1.36
CA VAL A 237 -13.92 4.70 0.72
C VAL A 237 -13.02 3.83 1.59
N ALA A 238 -12.96 4.06 2.91
CA ALA A 238 -12.22 3.22 3.83
C ALA A 238 -12.65 1.75 3.71
N ALA A 239 -13.96 1.48 3.75
CA ALA A 239 -14.48 0.13 3.55
C ALA A 239 -14.20 -0.43 2.15
N LYS A 240 -14.29 0.38 1.08
CA LYS A 240 -13.96 -0.05 -0.29
C LYS A 240 -12.50 -0.48 -0.39
N CYS A 241 -11.58 0.28 0.18
CA CYS A 241 -10.15 -0.02 0.17
C CYS A 241 -9.82 -1.32 0.91
N LEU A 242 -10.42 -1.55 2.09
CA LEU A 242 -10.21 -2.80 2.82
C LEU A 242 -10.78 -4.00 2.08
N LYS A 243 -11.98 -3.88 1.47
CA LYS A 243 -12.55 -4.96 0.63
C LYS A 243 -11.67 -5.29 -0.57
N ALA A 244 -11.15 -4.28 -1.27
CA ALA A 244 -10.23 -4.49 -2.38
C ALA A 244 -8.94 -5.19 -1.92
N ARG A 245 -8.41 -4.81 -0.74
CA ARG A 245 -7.25 -5.48 -0.15
C ARG A 245 -7.53 -6.93 0.23
N ILE A 246 -8.71 -7.22 0.82
CA ILE A 246 -9.12 -8.60 1.12
C ILE A 246 -9.11 -9.44 -0.16
N LYS A 247 -9.69 -8.94 -1.26
CA LYS A 247 -9.68 -9.64 -2.55
C LYS A 247 -8.27 -9.91 -3.10
N LEU A 248 -7.36 -8.94 -2.95
CA LEU A 248 -5.95 -9.12 -3.30
C LEU A 248 -5.34 -10.26 -2.46
N TRP A 249 -5.58 -10.27 -1.16
CA TRP A 249 -5.09 -11.30 -0.24
C TRP A 249 -5.69 -12.68 -0.54
N ASP A 250 -6.99 -12.77 -0.79
CA ASP A 250 -7.70 -13.99 -1.22
C ASP A 250 -7.09 -14.53 -2.53
N GLY A 251 -6.84 -13.65 -3.51
CA GLY A 251 -6.26 -14.02 -4.79
C GLY A 251 -4.82 -14.53 -4.71
N ILE A 252 -4.00 -13.90 -3.86
CA ILE A 252 -2.64 -14.36 -3.55
C ILE A 252 -2.71 -15.72 -2.87
N GLU A 253 -3.57 -15.89 -1.88
CA GLU A 253 -3.77 -17.15 -1.16
C GLU A 253 -4.18 -18.29 -2.10
N GLY A 254 -5.14 -18.03 -3.00
CA GLY A 254 -5.55 -18.98 -4.04
C GLY A 254 -4.41 -19.33 -5.00
N SER A 255 -3.58 -18.36 -5.37
CA SER A 255 -2.42 -18.59 -6.26
C SER A 255 -1.36 -19.48 -5.60
N ILE A 256 -1.12 -19.27 -4.29
CA ILE A 256 -0.22 -20.12 -3.48
C ILE A 256 -0.76 -21.55 -3.40
N LYS A 257 -2.06 -21.72 -3.12
CA LYS A 257 -2.70 -23.05 -3.06
C LYS A 257 -2.60 -23.78 -4.40
N ASN A 258 -2.91 -23.11 -5.51
CA ASN A 258 -2.88 -23.73 -6.83
C ASN A 258 -1.48 -24.22 -7.19
N ARG A 259 -0.42 -23.42 -6.94
CA ARG A 259 0.97 -23.86 -7.14
C ARG A 259 1.28 -25.14 -6.34
N LYS A 260 0.88 -25.19 -5.06
CA LYS A 260 1.12 -26.37 -4.19
C LYS A 260 0.39 -27.60 -4.69
N ILE A 261 -0.80 -27.43 -5.26
CA ILE A 261 -1.57 -28.52 -5.87
C ILE A 261 -0.85 -29.01 -7.13
N GLU A 262 -0.43 -28.11 -8.01
CA GLU A 262 0.30 -28.45 -9.24
C GLU A 262 1.61 -29.22 -8.94
N GLU A 263 2.38 -28.78 -7.95
CA GLU A 263 3.60 -29.49 -7.51
C GLU A 263 3.33 -30.87 -6.91
N ALA A 264 2.17 -31.10 -6.32
CA ALA A 264 1.81 -32.40 -5.76
C ALA A 264 1.41 -33.42 -6.84
N PHE A 265 1.11 -32.96 -8.07
CA PHE A 265 0.77 -33.79 -9.22
C PHE A 265 1.92 -34.00 -10.21
N LEU A 266 3.10 -33.42 -9.95
CA LEU A 266 4.35 -33.62 -10.67
C LEU A 266 5.23 -34.68 -9.97
#